data_AF-A0A0C2DCK4-F1
#
_entry.id   AF-A0A0C2DCK4-F1
#
_cell.length_a   1.000
_cell.length_b   1.000
_cell.length_c   1.000
_cell.angle_alpha   90.00
_cell.angle_beta   90.00
_cell.angle_gamma   90.00
#
_symmetry.space_group_name_H-M   'P 1'
#
loop_
_entity.id
_entity.type
_entity.pdbx_description
1 polymer ?
#
loop_
_entity_poly.entity_id
_entity_poly.type
_entity_poly.pdbx_seq_one_letter_code
_entity_poly.pdbx_strand_id
1 'polypeptide(L)'
;MLVGACDQRSGGGTITPTGHGSDSKLTPEGEFEGESIDELDLRLRRLVEQSEQQVTSANLDTGKCEELCELSRAICEVKTKMCEIADERVGDDEYQDLCRVAKQRCQRASQSCVRCVEHHQRAARADDAGPEPSSCEGEPEAK
;
A
#
# COMPACT_ATOMS: atom_id res chain seq x y z
N MET A 1 13.83 62.79 -10.30
CA MET A 1 14.52 62.53 -11.58
C MET A 1 15.74 61.67 -11.30
N LEU A 2 15.70 60.40 -11.72
CA LEU A 2 16.88 59.54 -11.88
C LEU A 2 16.59 58.67 -13.12
N VAL A 3 17.49 58.80 -14.09
CA VAL A 3 17.51 58.17 -15.41
C VAL A 3 18.28 56.86 -15.32
N GLY A 4 17.90 55.83 -16.07
CA GLY A 4 18.76 54.66 -16.26
C GLY A 4 18.05 53.41 -16.77
N ALA A 5 17.65 53.41 -18.04
CA ALA A 5 17.36 52.19 -18.79
C ALA A 5 18.67 51.64 -19.39
N CYS A 6 18.94 50.35 -19.22
CA CYS A 6 19.83 49.55 -20.08
C CYS A 6 19.36 48.08 -20.08
N ASP A 7 18.60 47.74 -21.12
CA ASP A 7 18.75 46.58 -22.00
C ASP A 7 19.53 45.35 -21.48
N GLN A 8 18.86 44.20 -21.37
CA GLN A 8 19.53 42.89 -21.28
C GLN A 8 19.10 42.04 -22.49
N ARG A 9 19.68 42.36 -23.64
CA ARG A 9 19.70 41.54 -24.84
C ARG A 9 21.05 40.84 -24.94
N SER A 10 21.11 39.53 -24.72
CA SER A 10 22.07 38.61 -25.38
C SER A 10 21.89 37.18 -24.88
N GLY A 11 21.85 36.24 -25.82
CA GLY A 11 21.86 34.81 -25.52
C GLY A 11 20.95 33.98 -26.42
N GLY A 12 21.08 34.12 -27.73
CA GLY A 12 20.49 33.17 -28.67
C GLY A 12 21.12 31.79 -28.48
N GLY A 13 20.29 30.81 -28.16
CA GLY A 13 20.66 29.41 -28.09
C GLY A 13 19.58 28.57 -28.75
N THR A 14 19.56 28.57 -30.09
CA THR A 14 18.74 27.64 -30.86
C THR A 14 19.38 26.26 -30.76
N ILE A 15 18.91 25.43 -29.82
CA ILE A 15 19.28 24.02 -29.79
C ILE A 15 18.57 23.35 -30.96
N THR A 16 19.32 23.08 -32.01
CA THR A 16 18.86 22.27 -33.14
C THR A 16 19.49 20.90 -32.95
N PRO A 17 18.73 19.85 -32.54
CA PRO A 17 19.23 18.50 -32.65
C PRO A 17 19.18 18.09 -34.12
N THR A 18 20.23 18.43 -34.87
CA THR A 18 20.54 17.79 -36.14
C THR A 18 21.15 16.43 -35.84
N GLY A 19 20.30 15.43 -35.67
CA GLY A 19 20.66 14.02 -35.56
C GLY A 19 19.92 13.23 -36.62
N HIS A 20 20.44 13.22 -37.84
CA HIS A 20 19.98 12.35 -38.92
C HIS A 20 20.57 10.96 -38.69
N GLY A 21 19.76 10.08 -38.08
CA GLY A 21 19.98 8.65 -38.05
C GLY A 21 18.65 7.99 -38.40
N SER A 22 18.53 7.55 -39.64
CA SER A 22 17.52 6.57 -40.03
C SER A 22 17.67 5.36 -39.14
N ASP A 23 16.65 5.03 -38.35
CA ASP A 23 16.01 3.71 -38.32
C ASP A 23 14.96 3.66 -37.22
N SER A 24 13.84 3.03 -37.56
CA SER A 24 12.71 2.73 -36.68
C SER A 24 11.96 3.94 -36.14
N LYS A 25 10.85 4.28 -36.83
CA LYS A 25 9.47 4.15 -36.32
C LYS A 25 9.31 3.91 -34.79
N LEU A 26 9.95 4.69 -33.94
CA LEU A 26 9.61 4.82 -32.52
C LEU A 26 8.46 5.82 -32.45
N THR A 27 7.28 5.40 -32.89
CA THR A 27 6.09 5.87 -32.20
C THR A 27 6.32 5.54 -30.73
N PRO A 28 6.33 6.51 -29.80
CA PRO A 28 6.24 6.16 -28.39
C PRO A 28 4.90 5.46 -28.20
N GLU A 29 4.91 4.13 -28.33
CA GLU A 29 3.78 3.30 -27.96
C GLU A 29 3.76 3.24 -26.44
N GLY A 30 2.69 3.74 -25.82
CA GLY A 30 2.31 3.33 -24.47
C GLY A 30 2.14 4.47 -23.48
N GLU A 31 0.89 4.83 -23.27
CA GLU A 31 0.32 5.86 -22.38
C GLU A 31 0.45 5.56 -20.87
N PHE A 32 1.47 4.83 -20.41
CA PHE A 32 1.60 4.40 -19.01
C PHE A 32 2.98 4.69 -18.42
N GLU A 33 3.23 5.96 -18.12
CA GLU A 33 4.32 6.34 -17.22
C GLU A 33 3.92 5.95 -15.78
N GLY A 34 4.33 4.75 -15.32
CA GLY A 34 4.38 4.40 -13.90
C GLY A 34 3.46 3.28 -13.36
N GLU A 35 2.84 2.45 -14.22
CA GLU A 35 2.00 1.33 -13.75
C GLU A 35 2.14 0.05 -14.61
N SER A 36 3.36 -0.27 -15.06
CA SER A 36 3.58 -1.55 -15.74
C SER A 36 3.33 -2.73 -14.78
N ILE A 37 3.00 -3.90 -15.34
CA ILE A 37 2.76 -5.11 -14.53
C ILE A 37 3.99 -5.49 -13.68
N ASP A 38 5.19 -5.29 -14.21
CA ASP A 38 6.46 -5.57 -13.51
C ASP A 38 6.67 -4.61 -12.34
N GLU A 39 6.34 -3.33 -12.52
CA GLU A 39 6.41 -2.34 -11.45
C GLU A 39 5.40 -2.65 -10.33
N LEU A 40 4.20 -3.08 -10.72
CA LEU A 40 3.18 -3.53 -9.78
C LEU A 40 3.60 -4.78 -9.01
N ASP A 41 4.24 -5.76 -9.66
CA ASP A 41 4.77 -6.95 -8.97
C ASP A 41 5.87 -6.59 -7.97
N LEU A 42 6.82 -5.74 -8.35
CA LEU A 42 7.86 -5.24 -7.43
C LEU A 42 7.25 -4.50 -6.24
N ARG A 43 6.25 -3.65 -6.49
CA ARG A 43 5.53 -2.93 -5.44
C ARG A 43 4.77 -3.89 -4.52
N LEU A 44 4.10 -4.90 -5.08
CA LEU A 44 3.41 -5.94 -4.31
C LEU A 44 4.37 -6.68 -3.37
N ARG A 45 5.53 -7.11 -3.88
CA ARG A 45 6.55 -7.80 -3.09
C ARG A 45 7.03 -6.95 -1.90
N ARG A 46 7.33 -5.67 -2.14
CA ARG A 46 7.76 -4.74 -1.09
C ARG A 46 6.69 -4.56 -0.01
N LEU A 47 5.44 -4.36 -0.41
CA LEU A 47 4.33 -4.18 0.53
C LEU A 47 4.08 -5.44 1.36
N VAL A 48 4.17 -6.62 0.75
CA VAL A 48 4.03 -7.91 1.44
C VAL A 48 5.14 -8.11 2.45
N GLU A 49 6.39 -7.82 2.08
CA GLU A 49 7.53 -7.90 2.99
C GLU A 49 7.36 -6.96 4.19
N GLN A 50 6.95 -5.71 3.95
CA GLN A 50 6.63 -4.76 5.02
C GLN A 50 5.50 -5.25 5.93
N SER A 51 4.44 -5.82 5.34
CA SER A 51 3.33 -6.38 6.11
C SER A 51 3.79 -7.53 7.00
N GLU A 52 4.58 -8.46 6.48
CA GLU A 52 5.09 -9.62 7.22
C GLU A 52 6.00 -9.19 8.39
N GLN A 53 6.81 -8.15 8.21
CA GLN A 53 7.62 -7.57 9.29
C GLN A 53 6.79 -6.93 10.41
N GLN A 54 5.62 -6.38 10.08
CA GLN A 54 4.76 -5.67 11.04
C GLN A 54 3.80 -6.58 11.82
N VAL A 55 3.53 -7.81 11.38
CA VAL A 55 2.54 -8.70 12.02
C VAL A 55 2.80 -8.89 13.52
N THR A 56 4.06 -9.11 13.91
CA THR A 56 4.41 -9.36 15.32
C THR A 56 4.19 -8.12 16.18
N SER A 57 4.63 -6.95 15.71
CA SER A 57 4.43 -5.68 16.41
C SER A 57 2.96 -5.27 16.46
N ALA A 58 2.20 -5.56 15.40
CA ALA A 58 0.78 -5.25 15.31
C ALA A 58 -0.07 -5.99 16.35
N ASN A 59 0.32 -7.21 16.75
CA ASN A 59 -0.40 -7.93 17.81
C ASN A 59 -0.22 -7.31 19.21
N LEU A 60 0.87 -6.56 19.42
CA LEU A 60 1.20 -5.96 20.71
C LEU A 60 0.70 -4.52 20.83
N ASP A 61 0.56 -3.82 19.71
CA ASP A 61 0.25 -2.39 19.68
C ASP A 61 -0.89 -2.10 18.69
N THR A 62 -1.93 -1.41 19.17
CA THR A 62 -3.13 -1.11 18.38
C THR A 62 -2.83 -0.14 17.23
N GLY A 63 -1.92 0.83 17.41
CA GLY A 63 -1.50 1.73 16.33
C GLY A 63 -0.72 0.98 15.24
N LYS A 64 0.12 0.00 15.61
CA LYS A 64 0.75 -0.90 14.64
C LYS A 64 -0.23 -1.84 13.94
N CYS A 65 -1.35 -2.15 14.59
CA CYS A 65 -2.46 -2.85 13.95
C CYS A 65 -3.09 -2.03 12.82
N GLU A 66 -3.30 -0.72 13.06
CA GLU A 66 -3.81 0.21 12.04
C GLU A 66 -2.84 0.32 10.86
N GLU A 67 -1.54 0.48 11.12
CA GLU A 67 -0.50 0.48 10.08
C GLU A 67 -0.52 -0.81 9.23
N LEU A 68 -0.68 -1.98 9.88
CA LEU A 68 -0.80 -3.26 9.19
C LEU A 68 -2.05 -3.34 8.30
N CYS A 69 -3.17 -2.78 8.75
CA CYS A 69 -4.42 -2.73 7.99
C CYS A 69 -4.32 -1.78 6.78
N GLU A 70 -3.63 -0.65 6.92
CA GLU A 70 -3.33 0.24 5.79
C GLU A 70 -2.42 -0.44 4.76
N LEU A 71 -1.40 -1.19 5.20
CA LEU A 71 -0.59 -2.01 4.30
C LEU A 71 -1.42 -3.06 3.57
N SER A 72 -2.33 -3.73 4.28
CA SER A 72 -3.26 -4.68 3.66
C SER A 72 -4.10 -4.03 2.56
N ARG A 73 -4.61 -2.81 2.81
CA ARG A 73 -5.37 -2.05 1.81
C ARG A 73 -4.51 -1.74 0.58
N ALA A 74 -3.28 -1.25 0.78
CA ALA A 74 -2.35 -0.95 -0.32
C ALA A 74 -2.02 -2.20 -1.16
N ILE A 75 -1.82 -3.37 -0.53
CA ILE A 75 -1.62 -4.65 -1.23
C ILE A 75 -2.84 -4.99 -2.11
N CYS A 76 -4.05 -4.78 -1.58
CA CYS A 76 -5.28 -5.07 -2.32
C CYS A 76 -5.55 -4.08 -3.47
N GLU A 77 -5.10 -2.82 -3.36
CA GLU A 77 -5.14 -1.85 -4.46
C GLU A 77 -4.21 -2.30 -5.61
N VAL A 78 -2.98 -2.72 -5.30
CA VAL A 78 -2.05 -3.27 -6.30
C VAL A 78 -2.63 -4.50 -6.99
N LYS A 79 -3.24 -5.42 -6.22
CA LYS A 79 -3.96 -6.57 -6.77
C LYS A 79 -5.05 -6.17 -7.77
N THR A 80 -5.79 -5.09 -7.50
CA THR A 80 -6.84 -4.62 -8.42
C THR A 80 -6.24 -4.20 -9.75
N LYS A 81 -5.19 -3.38 -9.74
CA LYS A 81 -4.50 -2.95 -10.96
C LYS A 81 -3.89 -4.12 -11.74
N MET A 82 -3.20 -5.03 -11.06
CA MET A 82 -2.61 -6.21 -11.73
C MET A 82 -3.68 -7.08 -12.41
N CYS A 83 -4.85 -7.22 -11.79
CA CYS A 83 -5.95 -7.98 -12.37
C CYS A 83 -6.67 -7.23 -13.49
N GLU A 84 -6.77 -5.90 -13.43
CA GLU A 84 -7.29 -5.09 -14.54
C GLU A 84 -6.42 -5.27 -15.80
N ILE A 85 -5.09 -5.19 -15.65
CA ILE A 85 -4.15 -5.43 -16.76
C ILE A 85 -4.26 -6.89 -17.27
N ALA A 86 -4.42 -7.86 -16.37
CA ALA A 86 -4.62 -9.25 -16.77
C ALA A 86 -5.94 -9.45 -17.54
N ASP A 87 -7.02 -8.81 -17.11
CA ASP A 87 -8.32 -8.86 -17.79
C ASP A 87 -8.26 -8.20 -19.18
N GLU A 88 -7.41 -7.20 -19.38
CA GLU A 88 -7.11 -6.64 -20.71
C GLU A 88 -6.29 -7.60 -21.59
N ARG A 89 -5.54 -8.52 -20.97
CA ARG A 89 -4.66 -9.50 -21.62
C ARG A 89 -5.07 -10.94 -21.34
N VAL A 90 -6.34 -11.28 -21.62
CA VAL A 90 -6.92 -12.62 -21.33
C VAL A 90 -6.15 -13.78 -21.96
N GLY A 91 -5.46 -13.55 -23.09
CA GLY A 91 -4.66 -14.58 -23.77
C GLY A 91 -3.25 -14.79 -23.22
N ASP A 92 -2.85 -14.02 -22.22
CA ASP A 92 -1.51 -14.05 -21.64
C ASP A 92 -1.55 -14.71 -20.24
N ASP A 93 -1.17 -15.99 -20.20
CA ASP A 93 -1.19 -16.81 -18.98
C ASP A 93 -0.30 -16.21 -17.86
N GLU A 94 0.78 -15.50 -18.22
CA GLU A 94 1.69 -14.88 -17.26
C GLU A 94 0.97 -13.78 -16.45
N TYR A 95 0.20 -12.94 -17.13
CA TYR A 95 -0.58 -11.88 -16.48
C TYR A 95 -1.70 -12.47 -15.61
N GLN A 96 -2.34 -13.55 -16.08
CA GLN A 96 -3.37 -14.26 -15.30
C GLN A 96 -2.80 -14.86 -14.01
N ASP A 97 -1.60 -15.45 -14.09
CA ASP A 97 -0.91 -15.98 -12.92
C ASP A 97 -0.47 -14.87 -11.95
N LEU A 98 0.04 -13.74 -12.45
CA LEU A 98 0.37 -12.57 -11.64
C LEU A 98 -0.86 -12.03 -10.89
N CYS A 99 -2.01 -11.89 -11.55
CA CYS A 99 -3.26 -11.53 -10.90
C CYS A 99 -3.67 -12.56 -9.83
N ARG A 100 -3.49 -13.86 -10.07
CA ARG A 100 -3.77 -14.91 -9.09
C ARG A 100 -2.88 -14.80 -7.86
N VAL A 101 -1.59 -14.55 -8.03
CA VAL A 101 -0.65 -14.32 -6.92
C VAL A 101 -1.07 -13.07 -6.14
N ALA A 102 -1.38 -11.97 -6.82
CA ALA A 102 -1.81 -10.74 -6.16
C ALA A 102 -3.10 -10.93 -5.34
N LYS A 103 -4.08 -11.67 -5.86
CA LYS A 103 -5.30 -12.09 -5.12
C LYS A 103 -4.95 -12.84 -3.83
N GLN A 104 -4.06 -13.82 -3.90
CA GLN A 104 -3.63 -14.58 -2.71
C GLN A 104 -2.93 -13.70 -1.68
N ARG A 105 -2.05 -12.78 -2.12
CA ARG A 105 -1.34 -11.85 -1.23
C ARG A 105 -2.28 -10.88 -0.53
N CYS A 106 -3.22 -10.29 -1.26
CA CYS A 106 -4.27 -9.42 -0.69
C CYS A 106 -5.13 -10.19 0.33
N GLN A 107 -5.56 -11.41 0.01
CA GLN A 107 -6.34 -12.23 0.93
C GLN A 107 -5.57 -12.51 2.23
N ARG A 108 -4.29 -12.88 2.14
CA ARG A 108 -3.44 -13.14 3.32
C ARG A 108 -3.27 -11.87 4.16
N ALA A 109 -2.95 -10.73 3.55
CA ALA A 109 -2.78 -9.47 4.25
C ALA A 109 -4.08 -9.04 4.97
N SER A 110 -5.23 -9.19 4.29
CA SER A 110 -6.54 -8.87 4.85
C SER A 110 -6.85 -9.74 6.06
N GLN A 111 -6.56 -11.04 5.99
CA GLN A 111 -6.71 -11.95 7.13
C GLN A 111 -5.78 -11.60 8.30
N SER A 112 -4.60 -11.06 8.04
CA SER A 112 -3.70 -10.60 9.11
C SER A 112 -4.26 -9.35 9.80
N CYS A 113 -4.76 -8.38 9.05
CA CYS A 113 -5.45 -7.21 9.60
C CYS A 113 -6.66 -7.62 10.46
N VAL A 114 -7.55 -8.47 9.94
CA VAL A 114 -8.75 -8.93 10.69
C VAL A 114 -8.35 -9.62 11.99
N ARG A 115 -7.38 -10.54 11.96
CA ARG A 115 -6.90 -11.24 13.16
C ARG A 115 -6.31 -10.28 14.20
N CYS A 116 -5.57 -9.28 13.74
CA CYS A 116 -4.99 -8.27 14.61
C CYS A 116 -6.09 -7.44 15.30
N VAL A 117 -7.07 -6.96 14.55
CA VAL A 117 -8.20 -6.18 15.09
C VAL A 117 -9.01 -7.02 16.08
N GLU A 118 -9.32 -8.27 15.75
CA GLU A 118 -10.02 -9.18 16.67
C GLU A 118 -9.24 -9.42 17.98
N HIS A 119 -7.92 -9.55 17.90
CA HIS A 119 -7.07 -9.72 19.06
C HIS A 119 -7.17 -8.52 20.02
N HIS A 120 -7.02 -7.29 19.48
CA HIS A 120 -7.13 -6.06 20.28
C HIS A 120 -8.54 -5.83 20.83
N GLN A 121 -9.58 -6.15 20.08
CA GLN A 121 -10.97 -6.06 20.58
C GLN A 121 -11.23 -7.03 21.74
N ARG A 122 -10.67 -8.24 21.70
CA ARG A 122 -10.79 -9.20 22.80
C ARG A 122 -10.00 -8.73 24.03
N ALA A 123 -8.80 -8.19 23.84
CA ALA A 123 -8.00 -7.62 24.93
C ALA A 123 -8.71 -6.43 25.60
N ALA A 124 -9.24 -5.49 24.82
CA ALA A 124 -9.97 -4.34 25.35
C ALA A 124 -11.22 -4.75 26.17
N ARG A 125 -11.93 -5.80 25.75
CA ARG A 125 -13.09 -6.33 26.51
C ARG A 125 -12.67 -7.03 27.81
N ALA A 126 -11.48 -7.62 27.86
CA ALA A 126 -10.97 -8.27 29.05
C ALA A 126 -10.55 -7.24 30.12
N ASP A 127 -10.00 -6.10 29.71
CA ASP A 127 -9.67 -4.98 30.60
C ASP A 127 -10.92 -4.28 31.17
N ASP A 128 -12.00 -4.19 30.39
CA ASP A 128 -13.27 -3.56 30.82
C ASP A 128 -14.10 -4.46 31.75
N ALA A 129 -13.90 -5.77 31.70
CA ALA A 129 -14.48 -6.74 32.62
C ALA A 129 -13.73 -6.74 33.97
N GLY A 130 -13.64 -5.55 34.59
CA GLY A 130 -12.90 -5.26 35.82
C GLY A 130 -13.05 -6.32 36.92
N PRO A 131 -12.09 -6.35 37.88
CA PRO A 131 -11.98 -7.42 38.86
C PRO A 131 -13.34 -7.71 39.49
N GLU A 132 -13.75 -8.99 39.47
CA GLU A 132 -15.00 -9.43 40.07
C GLU A 132 -15.21 -8.74 41.42
N PRO A 133 -16.37 -8.10 41.68
CA PRO A 133 -16.63 -7.61 43.01
C PRO A 133 -16.68 -8.83 43.93
N SER A 134 -15.64 -9.01 44.75
CA SER A 134 -15.60 -9.97 45.86
C SER A 134 -16.88 -9.81 46.69
N SER A 135 -17.88 -10.62 46.38
CA SER A 135 -19.11 -10.75 47.15
C SER A 135 -18.89 -11.86 48.17
N CYS A 136 -18.02 -11.56 49.13
CA CYS A 136 -17.86 -12.24 50.41
C CYS A 136 -17.78 -11.07 51.41
N GLU A 137 -18.60 -10.90 52.44
CA GLU A 137 -19.24 -11.88 53.31
C GLU A 137 -20.54 -11.29 53.88
N GLY A 138 -21.54 -12.15 54.07
CA GLY A 138 -22.67 -11.83 54.91
C GLY A 138 -22.33 -12.14 56.36
N GLU A 139 -22.35 -11.14 57.23
CA GLU A 139 -22.48 -11.34 58.67
C GLU A 139 -23.85 -10.82 59.11
N PRO A 140 -24.76 -11.69 59.55
CA PRO A 140 -25.84 -11.32 60.45
C PRO A 140 -25.37 -11.60 61.87
N GLU A 141 -24.84 -10.60 62.58
CA GLU A 141 -24.79 -10.69 64.05
C GLU A 141 -25.89 -9.86 64.69
N ALA A 142 -26.56 -10.57 65.59
CA ALA A 142 -27.83 -10.25 66.17
C ALA A 142 -27.66 -9.36 67.41
N LYS A 143 -28.69 -8.53 67.57
CA LYS A 143 -29.21 -7.86 68.77
C LYS A 143 -28.60 -8.19 70.14
#